data_AF-A0A7I7SQQ2-F1
#
_entry.id   AF-A0A7I7SQQ2-F1
#
_cell.length_a   1.000
_cell.length_b   1.000
_cell.length_c   1.000
_cell.angle_alpha   90.00
_cell.angle_beta   90.00
_cell.angle_gamma   90.00
#
_symmetry.space_group_name_H-M   'P 1'
#
loop_
_entity.id
_entity.type
_entity.pdbx_description
1 polymer ?
#
loop_
_entity_poly.entity_id
_entity_poly.type
_entity_poly.pdbx_seq_one_letter_code
_entity_poly.pdbx_strand_id
1 'polypeptide(L)'
;MVGTDLASIGDTGGSTGSCIDSFSSRPWRLRAGKLKHVAKAEEIDVDGVAVRLTSPDKVYFPQLGSKGTKGNLVEYYQTVATGGQLLAALRDRPTHLQRFPDGIEEEEIYQKRVPEKRPEYLQTCRVTFPSGRTADALNVTHPSAIVWAAQMGTITLHPWQVRCPDTEHPDELRVDLDPQPGTGFAEARTIAIDILKPVLDALGLIGYPKTSGGRGLHVFVRIRPDWDFVAVRRAGIALARELERRAPDLVTTSWWKEERGQRVFIDYNQNARDRTFASAYSVRATPIATVSTPLTWQELADAEPDDFTIATVPALIAKRGDPMADLDSVAYSIDPLLAMAAADEERGLGDLPYPENRAIPRCLASRRACSRARRSRRIGMKPVIRLSERARSIGALNGRAVRCLDRVEHHQCARTDEDVESVEARARLSRDARSARHVLDRRGASARPSDRRRRRPHLAIRPVPQSAVVDVEPLDQSVSDTEDIRGVDVVPRFAERAGRPDLQDLGVTVSEPSLDLGDRLAGENDGLIEVPQRVGSGEFACGV
;
A
#
# COMPACT_ATOMS: atom_id res chain seq x y z
N MET A 1 -4.68 71.77 55.19
CA MET A 1 -6.01 72.39 55.36
C MET A 1 -7.02 71.25 55.26
N VAL A 2 -7.34 70.58 56.38
CA VAL A 2 -8.54 70.83 57.26
C VAL A 2 -9.83 70.67 56.45
N GLY A 3 -10.85 69.87 56.75
CA GLY A 3 -11.33 69.02 57.86
C GLY A 3 -12.66 68.38 57.39
N THR A 4 -13.14 67.25 57.94
CA THR A 4 -14.32 67.13 58.86
C THR A 4 -15.59 67.87 58.37
N ASP A 5 -16.85 67.41 58.41
CA ASP A 5 -17.53 66.34 59.13
C ASP A 5 -19.01 66.22 58.62
N LEU A 6 -19.60 65.05 58.86
CA LEU A 6 -21.00 64.68 59.20
C LEU A 6 -22.23 65.64 59.00
N ALA A 7 -23.36 65.04 58.54
CA ALA A 7 -24.68 64.97 59.21
C ALA A 7 -25.95 65.16 58.31
N SER A 8 -26.73 64.09 58.18
CA SER A 8 -28.19 63.91 58.43
C SER A 8 -29.21 65.03 58.16
N ILE A 9 -30.31 64.67 57.45
CA ILE A 9 -31.76 65.01 57.57
C ILE A 9 -32.43 64.35 56.32
N GLY A 10 -33.58 63.67 56.28
CA GLY A 10 -34.72 63.51 57.18
C GLY A 10 -36.02 63.76 56.37
N ASP A 11 -36.83 62.70 56.18
CA ASP A 11 -38.31 62.69 56.02
C ASP A 11 -38.95 63.21 54.69
N THR A 12 -39.92 62.59 53.98
CA THR A 12 -41.22 61.98 54.39
C THR A 12 -41.87 61.18 53.22
N GLY A 13 -42.61 60.10 53.56
CA GLY A 13 -43.97 59.83 53.04
C GLY A 13 -44.22 59.10 51.70
N GLY A 14 -44.73 57.85 51.78
CA GLY A 14 -46.00 57.49 51.11
C GLY A 14 -46.01 56.57 49.88
N SER A 15 -45.96 55.25 50.13
CA SER A 15 -46.83 54.19 49.57
C SER A 15 -47.32 54.27 48.11
N THR A 16 -46.91 53.30 47.26
CA THR A 16 -47.78 52.22 46.73
C THR A 16 -46.92 51.17 46.01
N GLY A 17 -47.35 49.91 46.10
CA GLY A 17 -46.49 48.73 46.00
C GLY A 17 -46.08 48.26 44.61
N SER A 18 -45.10 47.35 44.60
CA SER A 18 -45.10 46.14 43.75
C SER A 18 -43.93 45.22 44.11
N CYS A 19 -44.28 43.96 44.31
CA CYS A 19 -43.54 42.71 44.37
C CYS A 19 -42.03 42.68 43.99
N ILE A 20 -41.22 42.19 44.94
CA ILE A 20 -40.29 41.04 44.85
C ILE A 20 -39.68 40.76 43.47
N ASP A 21 -38.34 40.91 43.32
CA ASP A 21 -37.46 39.73 43.35
C ASP A 21 -35.97 40.09 43.49
N SER A 22 -35.30 39.33 44.35
CA SER A 22 -33.89 39.44 44.71
C SER A 22 -33.02 38.65 43.74
N PHE A 23 -32.28 39.33 42.86
CA PHE A 23 -31.21 38.71 42.07
C PHE A 23 -29.84 39.20 42.55
N SER A 24 -29.13 38.30 43.25
CA SER A 24 -27.73 38.51 43.63
C SER A 24 -26.86 38.59 42.37
N SER A 25 -26.21 39.73 42.18
CA SER A 25 -25.20 39.95 41.14
C SER A 25 -23.91 39.20 41.49
N ARG A 26 -23.76 37.97 40.99
CA ARG A 26 -22.44 37.31 40.90
C ARG A 26 -21.72 37.85 39.65
N PRO A 27 -20.53 38.46 39.77
CA PRO A 27 -19.78 38.88 38.60
C PRO A 27 -19.27 37.64 37.87
N TRP A 28 -19.61 37.55 36.58
CA TRP A 28 -19.06 36.58 35.66
C TRP A 28 -17.54 36.80 35.57
N ARG A 29 -16.75 35.85 36.08
CA ARG A 29 -15.33 35.77 35.74
C ARG A 29 -15.23 35.21 34.33
N LEU A 30 -14.90 36.05 33.35
CA LEU A 30 -14.40 35.57 32.06
C LEU A 30 -13.19 34.69 32.33
N ARG A 31 -13.30 33.40 32.05
CA ARG A 31 -12.10 32.57 31.87
C ARG A 31 -11.37 33.13 30.65
N ALA A 32 -10.15 33.62 30.86
CA ALA A 32 -9.24 33.94 29.77
C ALA A 32 -9.04 32.66 28.95
N GLY A 33 -9.73 32.56 27.81
CA GLY A 33 -9.45 31.53 26.83
C GLY A 33 -8.01 31.71 26.37
N LYS A 34 -7.20 30.64 26.42
CA LYS A 34 -5.90 30.61 25.74
C LYS A 34 -6.17 30.96 24.27
N LEU A 35 -5.78 32.16 23.85
CA LEU A 35 -5.69 32.52 22.45
C LEU A 35 -4.66 31.56 21.85
N LYS A 36 -5.14 30.54 21.10
CA LYS A 36 -4.24 29.76 20.23
C LYS A 36 -3.67 30.79 19.25
N HIS A 37 -2.37 31.06 19.33
CA HIS A 37 -1.66 31.76 18.28
C HIS A 37 -1.80 30.92 17.01
N VAL A 38 -2.80 31.25 16.18
CA VAL A 38 -2.91 30.69 14.84
C VAL A 38 -1.89 31.45 14.02
N ALA A 39 -0.70 30.88 13.86
CA ALA A 39 0.27 31.38 12.89
C ALA A 39 -0.46 31.59 11.56
N LYS A 40 -0.21 32.76 10.94
CA LYS A 40 -0.84 33.11 9.65
C LYS A 40 -0.51 32.02 8.64
N ALA A 41 -1.47 31.70 7.76
CA ALA A 41 -1.20 30.79 6.66
C ALA A 41 -0.05 31.34 5.82
N GLU A 42 0.92 30.49 5.53
CA GLU A 42 2.04 30.79 4.64
C GLU A 42 1.78 30.19 3.25
N GLU A 43 2.39 30.76 2.23
CA GLU A 43 2.41 30.21 0.88
C GLU A 43 3.83 29.76 0.58
N ILE A 44 3.98 28.48 0.24
CA ILE A 44 5.25 27.88 -0.17
C ILE A 44 5.24 27.69 -1.69
N ASP A 45 6.31 28.10 -2.35
CA ASP A 45 6.51 27.84 -3.77
C ASP A 45 6.99 26.40 -3.96
N VAL A 46 6.24 25.61 -4.72
CA VAL A 46 6.53 24.23 -5.03
C VAL A 46 6.62 24.09 -6.54
N ASP A 47 7.84 24.25 -7.07
CA ASP A 47 8.14 24.16 -8.50
C ASP A 47 7.27 25.10 -9.36
N GLY A 48 7.17 26.37 -8.94
CA GLY A 48 6.40 27.42 -9.61
C GLY A 48 4.91 27.46 -9.26
N VAL A 49 4.44 26.58 -8.37
CA VAL A 49 3.04 26.54 -7.91
C VAL A 49 2.97 26.89 -6.42
N ALA A 50 2.26 27.98 -6.10
CA ALA A 50 2.02 28.38 -4.71
C ALA A 50 1.08 27.38 -4.00
N VAL A 51 1.53 26.81 -2.90
CA VAL A 51 0.77 25.90 -2.03
C VAL A 51 0.62 26.53 -0.66
N ARG A 52 -0.61 26.61 -0.15
CA ARG A 52 -0.90 27.15 1.19
C ARG A 52 -0.51 26.14 2.28
N LEU A 53 0.26 26.56 3.28
CA LEU A 53 0.59 25.79 4.48
C LEU A 53 0.03 26.48 5.73
N THR A 54 -0.48 25.68 6.68
CA THR A 54 -1.01 26.17 7.95
C THR A 54 -0.63 25.26 9.10
N SER A 55 -0.40 25.87 10.27
CA SER A 55 -0.02 25.16 11.49
C SER A 55 1.25 24.32 11.35
N PRO A 56 2.36 24.89 10.84
CA PRO A 56 3.61 24.15 10.65
C PRO A 56 4.12 23.53 11.95
N ASP A 57 4.01 24.23 13.08
CA ASP A 57 4.48 23.75 14.39
C ASP A 57 3.58 22.69 15.05
N LYS A 58 2.47 22.28 14.40
CA LYS A 58 1.61 21.23 14.95
C LYS A 58 2.38 19.91 15.01
N VAL A 59 2.45 19.30 16.18
CA VAL A 59 3.11 18.00 16.37
C VAL A 59 2.28 16.88 15.73
N TYR A 60 2.90 16.11 14.83
CA TYR A 60 2.33 14.90 14.23
C TYR A 60 2.94 13.63 14.79
N PHE A 61 4.21 13.67 15.18
CA PHE A 61 4.98 12.55 15.73
C PHE A 61 5.50 12.92 17.13
N PRO A 62 4.73 12.63 18.20
CA PRO A 62 5.07 13.10 19.55
C PRO A 62 6.46 12.67 20.04
N GLN A 63 6.89 11.44 19.71
CA GLN A 63 8.21 10.93 20.10
C GLN A 63 9.37 11.74 19.49
N LEU A 64 9.17 12.40 18.36
CA LEU A 64 10.18 13.24 17.72
C LEU A 64 10.17 14.70 18.22
N GLY A 65 9.19 15.09 19.04
CA GLY A 65 9.06 16.44 19.60
C GLY A 65 9.05 17.52 18.52
N SER A 66 9.94 18.51 18.63
CA SER A 66 10.06 19.62 17.67
C SER A 66 10.53 19.20 16.26
N LYS A 67 11.02 17.97 16.09
CA LYS A 67 11.39 17.40 14.77
C LYS A 67 10.26 16.58 14.14
N GLY A 68 9.15 16.39 14.88
CA GLY A 68 7.99 15.60 14.49
C GLY A 68 6.80 16.45 14.07
N THR A 69 7.03 17.66 13.55
CA THR A 69 5.95 18.60 13.24
C THR A 69 5.40 18.41 11.83
N LYS A 70 4.22 18.98 11.57
CA LYS A 70 3.62 19.09 10.24
C LYS A 70 4.56 19.82 9.27
N GLY A 71 5.25 20.86 9.74
CA GLY A 71 6.25 21.59 8.96
C GLY A 71 7.37 20.67 8.49
N ASN A 72 7.93 19.84 9.39
CA ASN A 72 8.97 18.87 9.02
C ASN A 72 8.47 17.81 8.02
N LEU A 73 7.23 17.34 8.17
CA LEU A 73 6.62 16.42 7.21
C LEU A 73 6.49 17.06 5.82
N VAL A 74 6.03 18.31 5.77
CA VAL A 74 5.87 19.06 4.52
C VAL A 74 7.22 19.35 3.87
N GLU A 75 8.22 19.75 4.65
CA GLU A 75 9.59 19.98 4.19
C GLU A 75 10.21 18.69 3.59
N TYR A 76 10.06 17.56 4.28
CA TYR A 76 10.49 16.25 3.76
C TYR A 76 9.84 15.97 2.40
N TYR A 77 8.51 16.08 2.32
CA TYR A 77 7.78 15.79 1.09
C TYR A 77 8.11 16.75 -0.04
N GLN A 78 8.27 18.05 0.24
CA GLN A 78 8.70 19.04 -0.74
C GLN A 78 10.08 18.67 -1.29
N THR A 79 11.02 18.29 -0.42
CA THR A 79 12.38 17.91 -0.82
C THR A 79 12.38 16.71 -1.76
N VAL A 80 11.74 15.60 -1.38
CA VAL A 80 11.75 14.37 -2.22
C VAL A 80 10.83 14.45 -3.44
N ALA A 81 9.83 15.34 -3.44
CA ALA A 81 8.96 15.56 -4.59
C ALA A 81 9.62 16.45 -5.64
N THR A 82 10.23 17.57 -5.23
CA THR A 82 10.93 18.50 -6.13
C THR A 82 12.28 17.94 -6.61
N GLY A 83 12.93 17.08 -5.82
CA GLY A 83 14.07 16.28 -6.26
C GLY A 83 13.72 15.22 -7.32
N GLY A 84 12.43 14.96 -7.56
CA GLY A 84 11.93 14.11 -8.63
C GLY A 84 11.66 12.64 -8.23
N GLN A 85 12.21 12.15 -7.12
CA GLN A 85 12.16 10.72 -6.75
C GLN A 85 10.73 10.28 -6.39
N LEU A 86 10.08 10.98 -5.46
CA LEU A 86 8.70 10.66 -5.09
C LEU A 86 7.73 10.95 -6.24
N LEU A 87 8.00 11.99 -7.03
CA LEU A 87 7.18 12.31 -8.20
C LEU A 87 7.25 11.19 -9.24
N ALA A 88 8.43 10.65 -9.55
CA ALA A 88 8.59 9.55 -10.49
C ALA A 88 7.78 8.31 -10.06
N ALA A 89 7.80 7.99 -8.75
CA ALA A 89 7.02 6.88 -8.22
C ALA A 89 5.49 7.08 -8.30
N LEU A 90 5.01 8.32 -8.26
CA LEU A 90 3.60 8.67 -8.21
C LEU A 90 3.03 9.22 -9.53
N ARG A 91 3.87 9.51 -10.52
CA ARG A 91 3.48 10.26 -11.71
C ARG A 91 2.31 9.58 -12.42
N ASP A 92 1.27 10.38 -12.64
CA ASP A 92 0.01 9.99 -13.28
C ASP A 92 -0.75 8.87 -12.57
N ARG A 93 -0.42 8.56 -11.31
CA ARG A 93 -1.12 7.54 -10.52
C ARG A 93 -2.27 8.16 -9.73
N PRO A 94 -3.48 7.58 -9.79
CA PRO A 94 -4.51 7.93 -8.84
C PRO A 94 -4.07 7.47 -7.45
N THR A 95 -4.19 8.36 -6.46
CA THR A 95 -3.59 8.18 -5.13
C THR A 95 -4.61 8.44 -4.03
N HIS A 96 -4.75 7.47 -3.12
CA HIS A 96 -5.51 7.64 -1.88
C HIS A 96 -4.62 8.23 -0.79
N LEU A 97 -5.23 8.95 0.17
CA LEU A 97 -4.52 9.68 1.21
C LEU A 97 -4.84 9.10 2.58
N GLN A 98 -3.83 8.63 3.32
CA GLN A 98 -3.97 8.30 4.74
C GLN A 98 -3.62 9.53 5.57
N ARG A 99 -4.63 10.13 6.19
CA ARG A 99 -4.53 11.44 6.83
C ARG A 99 -4.66 11.34 8.35
N PHE A 100 -3.85 12.13 9.04
CA PHE A 100 -3.84 12.31 10.48
C PHE A 100 -3.79 13.82 10.78
N PRO A 101 -4.93 14.54 10.64
CA PRO A 101 -4.96 16.00 10.73
C PRO A 101 -4.42 16.56 12.06
N ASP A 102 -4.49 15.76 13.12
CA ASP A 102 -4.08 16.08 14.48
C ASP A 102 -2.92 15.22 15.01
N GLY A 103 -2.28 14.41 14.15
CA GLY A 103 -1.13 13.57 14.50
C GLY A 103 -1.45 12.07 14.60
N ILE A 104 -0.40 11.25 14.66
CA ILE A 104 -0.53 9.77 14.50
C ILE A 104 -1.26 9.07 15.65
N GLU A 105 -1.40 9.70 16.80
CA GLU A 105 -2.09 9.16 17.98
C GLU A 105 -3.59 9.49 17.99
N GLU A 106 -4.04 10.30 17.03
CA GLU A 106 -5.41 10.79 16.92
C GLU A 106 -6.16 10.12 15.75
N GLU A 107 -7.30 10.67 15.36
CA GLU A 107 -8.17 10.10 14.32
C GLU A 107 -7.47 9.94 12.95
N GLU A 108 -7.53 8.72 12.42
CA GLU A 108 -7.12 8.38 11.06
C GLU A 108 -8.27 8.59 10.07
N ILE A 109 -7.99 9.29 8.96
CA ILE A 109 -8.91 9.47 7.84
C ILE A 109 -8.30 8.86 6.57
N TYR A 110 -8.82 7.72 6.13
CA TYR A 110 -8.45 7.12 4.85
C TYR A 110 -9.31 7.67 3.69
N GLN A 111 -8.79 8.68 3.00
CA GLN A 111 -9.51 9.44 1.99
C GLN A 111 -9.25 8.90 0.57
N LYS A 112 -10.29 8.34 -0.05
CA LYS A 112 -10.23 7.83 -1.44
C LYS A 112 -10.65 8.86 -2.50
N ARG A 113 -11.72 9.61 -2.22
CA ARG A 113 -12.26 10.64 -3.09
C ARG A 113 -11.59 11.97 -2.76
N VAL A 114 -11.15 12.70 -3.78
CA VAL A 114 -10.66 14.06 -3.58
C VAL A 114 -11.82 15.00 -3.17
N PRO A 115 -11.61 16.02 -2.32
CA PRO A 115 -12.67 16.97 -1.97
C PRO A 115 -13.20 17.72 -3.20
N GLU A 116 -14.48 18.10 -3.16
CA GLU A 116 -15.11 18.94 -4.20
C GLU A 116 -14.46 20.31 -4.27
N LYS A 117 -14.25 20.94 -3.11
CA LYS A 117 -13.49 22.19 -2.98
C LYS A 117 -12.02 21.88 -2.83
N ARG A 118 -11.27 22.18 -3.89
CA ARG A 118 -9.82 21.94 -3.96
C ARG A 118 -9.15 23.00 -4.84
N PRO A 119 -7.83 23.23 -4.72
CA PRO A 119 -7.11 24.11 -5.63
C PRO A 119 -7.24 23.69 -7.10
N GLU A 120 -7.31 24.66 -8.01
CA GLU A 120 -7.53 24.44 -9.45
C GLU A 120 -6.39 23.67 -10.13
N TYR A 121 -5.17 23.78 -9.61
CA TYR A 121 -4.00 23.07 -10.14
C TYR A 121 -4.03 21.55 -9.89
N LEU A 122 -4.92 21.05 -9.02
CA LEU A 122 -5.00 19.63 -8.72
C LEU A 122 -5.76 18.86 -9.80
N GLN A 123 -5.07 17.89 -10.38
CA GLN A 123 -5.66 16.96 -11.31
C GLN A 123 -6.31 15.77 -10.60
N THR A 124 -7.27 15.16 -11.29
CA THR A 124 -7.98 13.99 -10.79
C THR A 124 -8.11 12.93 -11.84
N CYS A 125 -8.26 11.69 -11.39
CA CYS A 125 -8.46 10.56 -12.25
C CYS A 125 -9.55 9.66 -11.70
N ARG A 126 -10.43 9.20 -12.59
CA ARG A 126 -11.56 8.36 -12.22
C ARG A 126 -11.09 6.92 -12.05
N VAL A 127 -11.25 6.36 -10.86
CA VAL A 127 -10.95 4.96 -10.57
C VAL A 127 -12.23 4.14 -10.38
N THR A 128 -12.13 2.83 -10.66
CA THR A 128 -13.21 1.86 -10.45
C THR A 128 -12.87 0.94 -9.28
N PHE A 129 -13.70 0.94 -8.23
CA PHE A 129 -13.57 0.07 -7.07
C PHE A 129 -14.01 -1.36 -7.38
N PRO A 130 -13.66 -2.36 -6.54
CA PRO A 130 -14.12 -3.75 -6.71
C PRO A 130 -15.65 -3.89 -6.85
N SER A 131 -16.42 -3.00 -6.19
CA SER A 131 -17.89 -2.98 -6.28
C SER A 131 -18.44 -2.50 -7.63
N GLY A 132 -17.60 -1.99 -8.53
CA GLY A 132 -18.00 -1.33 -9.77
C GLY A 132 -18.35 0.16 -9.61
N ARG A 133 -18.39 0.68 -8.37
CA ARG A 133 -18.53 2.12 -8.11
C ARG A 133 -17.28 2.86 -8.56
N THR A 134 -17.44 4.11 -8.97
CA THR A 134 -16.35 4.99 -9.35
C THR A 134 -16.18 6.17 -8.38
N ALA A 135 -14.98 6.71 -8.32
CA ALA A 135 -14.69 7.99 -7.68
C ALA A 135 -13.53 8.69 -8.38
N ASP A 136 -13.48 10.01 -8.28
CA ASP A 136 -12.32 10.78 -8.71
C ASP A 136 -11.32 10.84 -7.56
N ALA A 137 -10.17 10.22 -7.78
CA ALA A 137 -9.02 10.22 -6.87
C ALA A 137 -8.05 11.35 -7.25
N LEU A 138 -7.17 11.73 -6.33
CA LEU A 138 -6.08 12.66 -6.64
C LEU A 138 -5.16 12.03 -7.71
N ASN A 139 -4.93 12.72 -8.82
CA ASN A 139 -3.92 12.32 -9.80
C ASN A 139 -2.65 13.12 -9.56
N VAL A 140 -1.55 12.45 -9.27
CA VAL A 140 -0.28 13.12 -8.95
C VAL A 140 0.48 13.41 -10.25
N THR A 141 0.42 14.65 -10.72
CA THR A 141 1.10 15.09 -11.95
C THR A 141 2.21 16.11 -11.70
N HIS A 142 2.28 16.67 -10.50
CA HIS A 142 3.19 17.75 -10.11
C HIS A 142 3.55 17.66 -8.61
N PRO A 143 4.75 18.10 -8.17
CA PRO A 143 5.15 18.10 -6.76
C PRO A 143 4.16 18.83 -5.84
N SER A 144 3.50 19.88 -6.33
CA SER A 144 2.48 20.63 -5.58
C SER A 144 1.29 19.78 -5.13
N ALA A 145 0.95 18.70 -5.85
CA ALA A 145 -0.11 17.77 -5.44
C ALA A 145 0.28 16.97 -4.19
N ILE A 146 1.55 16.57 -4.09
CA ILE A 146 2.12 15.85 -2.94
C ILE A 146 2.17 16.78 -1.73
N VAL A 147 2.70 17.99 -1.91
CA VAL A 147 2.80 18.98 -0.83
C VAL A 147 1.42 19.42 -0.34
N TRP A 148 0.45 19.59 -1.25
CA TRP A 148 -0.94 19.81 -0.87
C TRP A 148 -1.52 18.66 -0.04
N ALA A 149 -1.24 17.41 -0.41
CA ALA A 149 -1.68 16.26 0.37
C ALA A 149 -1.09 16.29 1.79
N ALA A 150 0.21 16.61 1.93
CA ALA A 150 0.87 16.77 3.23
C ALA A 150 0.25 17.91 4.06
N GLN A 151 -0.05 19.06 3.44
CA GLN A 151 -0.79 20.15 4.07
C GLN A 151 -2.17 19.71 4.59
N MET A 152 -2.86 18.81 3.88
CA MET A 152 -4.13 18.23 4.31
C MET A 152 -3.98 17.21 5.46
N GLY A 153 -2.76 17.02 5.99
CA GLY A 153 -2.43 16.08 7.04
C GLY A 153 -2.19 14.66 6.53
N THR A 154 -1.89 14.46 5.25
CA THR A 154 -1.55 13.15 4.71
C THR A 154 -0.17 12.74 5.21
N ILE A 155 -0.10 11.61 5.92
CA ILE A 155 1.18 11.00 6.31
C ILE A 155 1.61 9.98 5.26
N THR A 156 0.71 9.12 4.78
CA THR A 156 1.04 8.08 3.80
C THR A 156 0.25 8.28 2.50
N LEU A 157 0.95 8.21 1.36
CA LEU A 157 0.34 8.22 0.02
C LEU A 157 0.17 6.78 -0.47
N HIS A 158 -1.01 6.45 -0.97
CA HIS A 158 -1.34 5.10 -1.44
C HIS A 158 -1.72 5.09 -2.92
N PRO A 159 -0.72 5.00 -3.84
CA PRO A 159 -0.96 4.98 -5.26
C PRO A 159 -1.56 3.64 -5.71
N TRP A 160 -2.48 3.73 -6.66
CA TRP A 160 -2.90 2.57 -7.42
C TRP A 160 -1.74 2.08 -8.32
N GLN A 161 -1.77 0.79 -8.66
CA GLN A 161 -0.81 0.16 -9.57
C GLN A 161 -1.08 0.46 -11.06
N VAL A 162 -1.82 1.52 -11.37
CA VAL A 162 -2.20 1.96 -12.73
C VAL A 162 -1.75 3.40 -12.93
N ARG A 163 -1.67 3.83 -14.19
CA ARG A 163 -1.50 5.24 -14.57
C ARG A 163 -2.71 5.72 -15.34
N CYS A 164 -3.06 6.98 -15.16
CA CYS A 164 -4.15 7.61 -15.87
C CYS A 164 -3.73 7.94 -17.32
N PRO A 165 -4.63 7.86 -18.30
CA PRO A 165 -6.06 7.56 -18.15
C PRO A 165 -6.42 6.06 -18.13
N ASP A 166 -5.47 5.15 -18.35
CA ASP A 166 -5.74 3.70 -18.36
C ASP A 166 -5.78 3.11 -16.94
N THR A 167 -6.93 3.24 -16.29
CA THR A 167 -7.13 2.73 -14.93
C THR A 167 -7.54 1.25 -14.86
N GLU A 168 -7.51 0.53 -15.99
CA GLU A 168 -7.96 -0.86 -16.07
C GLU A 168 -6.80 -1.86 -16.17
N HIS A 169 -5.64 -1.42 -16.68
CA HIS A 169 -4.46 -2.24 -16.86
C HIS A 169 -3.30 -1.77 -15.98
N PRO A 170 -2.93 -2.54 -14.93
CA PRO A 170 -1.77 -2.22 -14.12
C PRO A 170 -0.46 -2.20 -14.92
N ASP A 171 0.39 -1.22 -14.64
CA ASP A 171 1.77 -1.17 -15.12
C ASP A 171 2.76 -1.70 -14.07
N GLU A 172 2.29 -2.11 -12.89
CA GLU A 172 3.13 -2.58 -11.78
C GLU A 172 2.58 -3.88 -11.18
N LEU A 173 3.41 -4.92 -11.16
CA LEU A 173 3.20 -6.11 -10.32
C LEU A 173 3.88 -5.87 -8.97
N ARG A 174 3.14 -6.13 -7.88
CA ARG A 174 3.59 -5.90 -6.51
C ARG A 174 3.78 -7.23 -5.80
N VAL A 175 4.96 -7.41 -5.18
CA VAL A 175 5.22 -8.49 -4.24
C VAL A 175 5.33 -7.89 -2.86
N ASP A 176 4.48 -8.34 -1.94
CA ASP A 176 4.42 -7.87 -0.55
C ASP A 176 4.81 -9.02 0.37
N LEU A 177 5.97 -8.88 1.01
CA LEU A 177 6.50 -9.82 1.99
C LEU A 177 6.12 -9.31 3.37
N ASP A 178 5.11 -9.92 3.98
CA ASP A 178 4.50 -9.52 5.26
C ASP A 178 4.86 -10.52 6.39
N PRO A 179 5.83 -10.18 7.26
CA PRO A 179 6.19 -11.01 8.41
C PRO A 179 5.01 -11.20 9.36
N GLN A 180 4.66 -12.46 9.62
CA GLN A 180 3.63 -12.83 10.59
C GLN A 180 4.22 -12.89 12.02
N PRO A 181 3.40 -12.96 13.08
CA PRO A 181 3.90 -13.06 14.45
C PRO A 181 4.95 -14.17 14.61
N GLY A 182 6.11 -13.83 15.17
CA GLY A 182 7.27 -14.72 15.28
C GLY A 182 8.32 -14.56 14.17
N THR A 183 8.04 -13.73 13.16
CA THR A 183 9.01 -13.34 12.11
C THR A 183 9.12 -11.82 12.02
N GLY A 184 10.15 -11.31 11.37
CA GLY A 184 10.44 -9.89 11.22
C GLY A 184 11.04 -9.53 9.86
N PHE A 185 11.66 -8.35 9.81
CA PHE A 185 12.24 -7.80 8.59
C PHE A 185 13.39 -8.67 8.07
N ALA A 186 14.18 -9.27 8.95
CA ALA A 186 15.28 -10.16 8.59
C ALA A 186 14.80 -11.33 7.70
N GLU A 187 13.72 -12.02 8.08
CA GLU A 187 13.17 -13.10 7.27
C GLU A 187 12.64 -12.59 5.93
N ALA A 188 11.96 -11.44 5.90
CA ALA A 188 11.49 -10.84 4.64
C ALA A 188 12.66 -10.47 3.72
N ARG A 189 13.75 -9.91 4.28
CA ARG A 189 14.99 -9.59 3.57
C ARG A 189 15.63 -10.84 2.98
N THR A 190 15.80 -11.89 3.78
CA THR A 190 16.35 -13.19 3.34
C THR A 190 15.54 -13.77 2.19
N ILE A 191 14.21 -13.84 2.32
CA ILE A 191 13.35 -14.37 1.25
C ILE A 191 13.46 -13.52 -0.02
N ALA A 192 13.56 -12.20 0.11
CA ALA A 192 13.67 -11.31 -1.02
C ALA A 192 14.98 -11.51 -1.80
N ILE A 193 16.12 -11.56 -1.10
CA ILE A 193 17.45 -11.66 -1.70
C ILE A 193 17.73 -13.07 -2.19
N ASP A 194 17.47 -14.09 -1.37
CA ASP A 194 17.96 -15.44 -1.62
C ASP A 194 16.98 -16.27 -2.46
N ILE A 195 15.71 -15.86 -2.55
CA ILE A 195 14.66 -16.64 -3.22
C ILE A 195 13.99 -15.83 -4.31
N LEU A 196 13.36 -14.70 -3.96
CA LEU A 196 12.58 -13.91 -4.92
C LEU A 196 13.47 -13.34 -6.02
N LYS A 197 14.61 -12.72 -5.68
CA LYS A 197 15.50 -12.12 -6.68
C LYS A 197 16.00 -13.18 -7.69
N PRO A 198 16.53 -14.36 -7.30
CA PRO A 198 16.89 -15.41 -8.26
C PRO A 198 15.71 -15.92 -9.10
N VAL A 199 14.49 -15.97 -8.52
CA VAL A 199 13.29 -16.33 -9.29
C VAL A 199 12.99 -15.28 -10.36
N LEU A 200 13.06 -14.00 -10.03
CA LEU A 200 12.85 -12.91 -11.00
C LEU A 200 13.94 -12.93 -12.08
N ASP A 201 15.21 -13.08 -11.69
CA ASP A 201 16.35 -13.17 -12.62
C ASP A 201 16.15 -14.34 -13.62
N ALA A 202 15.74 -15.52 -13.14
CA ALA A 202 15.46 -16.69 -13.97
C ALA A 202 14.27 -16.50 -14.94
N LEU A 203 13.34 -15.62 -14.59
CA LEU A 203 12.20 -15.25 -15.44
C LEU A 203 12.53 -14.08 -16.38
N GLY A 204 13.75 -13.52 -16.31
CA GLY A 204 14.14 -12.33 -17.08
C GLY A 204 13.41 -11.07 -16.62
N LEU A 205 13.00 -10.99 -15.35
CA LEU A 205 12.32 -9.87 -14.74
C LEU A 205 13.26 -9.13 -13.79
N ILE A 206 13.19 -7.80 -13.78
CA ILE A 206 13.91 -6.98 -12.79
C ILE A 206 12.93 -6.51 -11.72
N GLY A 207 13.24 -6.83 -10.47
CA GLY A 207 12.53 -6.34 -9.29
C GLY A 207 13.25 -5.17 -8.63
N TYR A 208 12.48 -4.23 -8.09
CA TYR A 208 12.96 -3.05 -7.37
C TYR A 208 12.46 -3.10 -5.92
N PRO A 209 13.34 -3.43 -4.94
CA PRO A 209 12.93 -3.56 -3.56
C PRO A 209 12.83 -2.21 -2.85
N LYS A 210 11.92 -2.15 -1.89
CA LYS A 210 11.82 -1.05 -0.92
C LYS A 210 11.37 -1.57 0.44
N THR A 211 11.88 -0.98 1.52
CA THR A 211 11.30 -1.20 2.84
C THR A 211 9.84 -0.76 2.81
N SER A 212 8.96 -1.43 3.57
CA SER A 212 7.60 -0.93 3.75
C SER A 212 7.57 0.32 4.65
N GLY A 213 8.61 0.53 5.47
CA GLY A 213 8.61 1.44 6.62
C GLY A 213 7.87 0.87 7.84
N GLY A 214 7.29 -0.33 7.73
CA GLY A 214 6.92 -1.16 8.87
C GLY A 214 7.85 -2.36 8.95
N ARG A 215 7.30 -3.54 9.26
CA ARG A 215 8.08 -4.78 9.39
C ARG A 215 8.36 -5.49 8.06
N GLY A 216 7.57 -5.21 7.02
CA GLY A 216 7.61 -5.94 5.75
C GLY A 216 8.48 -5.30 4.69
N LEU A 217 8.56 -5.98 3.54
CA LEU A 217 9.30 -5.57 2.36
C LEU A 217 8.39 -5.60 1.13
N HIS A 218 8.57 -4.63 0.25
CA HIS A 218 7.88 -4.58 -1.03
C HIS A 218 8.86 -4.73 -2.19
N VAL A 219 8.49 -5.44 -3.24
CA VAL A 219 9.23 -5.47 -4.50
C VAL A 219 8.30 -5.11 -5.64
N PHE A 220 8.69 -4.13 -6.45
CA PHE A 220 7.99 -3.75 -7.67
C PHE A 220 8.61 -4.39 -8.90
N VAL A 221 7.76 -4.81 -9.84
CA VAL A 221 8.15 -5.20 -11.19
C VAL A 221 7.34 -4.35 -12.17
N ARG A 222 8.02 -3.57 -13.01
CA ARG A 222 7.38 -2.79 -14.08
C ARG A 222 6.93 -3.72 -15.19
N ILE A 223 5.66 -3.69 -15.54
CA ILE A 223 5.04 -4.54 -16.56
C ILE A 223 4.39 -3.69 -17.64
N ARG A 224 4.23 -4.23 -18.85
CA ARG A 224 3.41 -3.56 -19.86
C ARG A 224 1.95 -3.51 -19.38
N PRO A 225 1.23 -2.41 -19.60
CA PRO A 225 -0.19 -2.30 -19.24
C PRO A 225 -1.08 -3.04 -20.25
N ASP A 226 -0.76 -4.30 -20.55
CA ASP A 226 -1.49 -5.16 -21.50
C ASP A 226 -2.53 -6.05 -20.79
N TRP A 227 -2.47 -6.14 -19.46
CA TRP A 227 -3.25 -7.08 -18.65
C TRP A 227 -4.10 -6.38 -17.60
N ASP A 228 -5.29 -6.93 -17.34
CA ASP A 228 -6.16 -6.43 -16.28
C ASP A 228 -5.69 -6.86 -14.87
N PHE A 229 -6.31 -6.29 -13.84
CA PHE A 229 -6.05 -6.65 -12.45
C PHE A 229 -6.20 -8.16 -12.13
N VAL A 230 -7.06 -8.88 -12.85
CA VAL A 230 -7.29 -10.32 -12.59
C VAL A 230 -6.07 -11.11 -13.07
N ALA A 231 -5.58 -10.83 -14.27
CA ALA A 231 -4.39 -11.46 -14.83
C ALA A 231 -3.14 -11.10 -14.01
N VAL A 232 -2.94 -9.84 -13.66
CA VAL A 232 -1.79 -9.40 -12.83
C VAL A 232 -1.82 -10.06 -11.45
N ARG A 233 -3.00 -10.16 -10.82
CA ARG A 233 -3.14 -10.90 -9.55
C ARG A 233 -2.85 -12.39 -9.70
N ARG A 234 -3.31 -13.04 -10.78
CA ARG A 234 -2.99 -14.46 -11.04
C ARG A 234 -1.50 -14.69 -11.23
N ALA A 235 -0.81 -13.79 -11.94
CA ALA A 235 0.65 -13.81 -12.05
C ALA A 235 1.33 -13.68 -10.67
N GLY A 236 0.86 -12.76 -9.83
CA GLY A 236 1.33 -12.61 -8.45
C GLY A 236 1.10 -13.85 -7.58
N ILE A 237 -0.04 -14.55 -7.74
CA ILE A 237 -0.30 -15.83 -7.04
C ILE A 237 0.68 -16.92 -7.48
N ALA A 238 0.90 -17.06 -8.79
CA ALA A 238 1.83 -18.07 -9.30
C ALA A 238 3.27 -17.83 -8.83
N LEU A 239 3.69 -16.56 -8.79
CA LEU A 239 4.98 -16.17 -8.20
C LEU A 239 5.02 -16.52 -6.70
N ALA A 240 4.01 -16.14 -5.93
CA ALA A 240 3.95 -16.40 -4.50
C ALA A 240 4.01 -17.91 -4.17
N ARG A 241 3.31 -18.74 -4.94
CA ARG A 241 3.36 -20.20 -4.81
C ARG A 241 4.73 -20.78 -5.17
N GLU A 242 5.42 -20.19 -6.13
CA GLU A 242 6.78 -20.61 -6.47
C GLU A 242 7.74 -20.34 -5.31
N LEU A 243 7.62 -19.17 -4.65
CA LEU A 243 8.40 -18.87 -3.45
C LEU A 243 8.08 -19.85 -2.31
N GLU A 244 6.79 -20.13 -2.08
CA GLU A 244 6.33 -21.08 -1.07
C GLU A 244 6.84 -22.50 -1.34
N ARG A 245 6.89 -22.96 -2.60
CA ARG A 245 7.47 -24.27 -2.94
C ARG A 245 8.97 -24.34 -2.69
N ARG A 246 9.70 -23.24 -2.90
CA ARG A 246 11.16 -23.18 -2.71
C ARG A 246 11.56 -23.07 -1.25
N ALA A 247 10.75 -22.42 -0.41
CA ALA A 247 11.00 -22.29 1.02
C ALA A 247 9.71 -22.42 1.84
N PRO A 248 9.12 -23.62 1.93
CA PRO A 248 7.84 -23.85 2.60
C PRO A 248 7.90 -23.61 4.12
N ASP A 249 9.09 -23.61 4.71
CA ASP A 249 9.29 -23.34 6.14
C ASP A 249 9.42 -21.84 6.45
N LEU A 250 9.66 -20.99 5.43
CA LEU A 250 9.82 -19.54 5.59
C LEU A 250 8.67 -18.75 4.97
N VAL A 251 8.03 -19.29 3.94
CA VAL A 251 7.05 -18.59 3.12
C VAL A 251 5.70 -19.28 3.21
N THR A 252 4.62 -18.51 3.25
CA THR A 252 3.25 -19.04 3.13
C THR A 252 2.36 -18.19 2.23
N THR A 253 1.45 -18.86 1.53
CA THR A 253 0.33 -18.22 0.82
C THR A 253 -1.03 -18.53 1.44
N SER A 254 -1.07 -19.13 2.65
CA SER A 254 -2.34 -19.42 3.30
C SER A 254 -3.10 -18.14 3.64
N TRP A 255 -4.36 -18.13 3.21
CA TRP A 255 -5.25 -17.02 3.45
C TRP A 255 -5.64 -16.89 4.93
N TRP A 256 -5.85 -18.02 5.60
CA TRP A 256 -6.23 -18.09 7.02
C TRP A 256 -5.04 -17.82 7.92
N LYS A 257 -5.16 -16.89 8.87
CA LYS A 257 -4.02 -16.45 9.71
C LYS A 257 -3.49 -17.59 10.59
N GLU A 258 -4.38 -18.43 11.08
CA GLU A 258 -4.10 -19.60 11.92
C GLU A 258 -3.27 -20.68 11.20
N GLU A 259 -3.29 -20.71 9.87
CA GLU A 259 -2.53 -21.68 9.07
C GLU A 259 -1.14 -21.17 8.67
N ARG A 260 -0.85 -19.88 8.87
CA ARG A 260 0.43 -19.27 8.43
C ARG A 260 1.61 -19.74 9.26
N GLY A 261 1.39 -19.91 10.56
CA GLY A 261 2.47 -20.17 11.52
C GLY A 261 3.48 -19.01 11.58
N GLN A 262 4.73 -19.32 11.92
CA GLN A 262 5.84 -18.37 11.99
C GLN A 262 6.53 -18.27 10.63
N ARG A 263 5.79 -17.82 9.61
CA ARG A 263 6.27 -17.66 8.23
C ARG A 263 5.96 -16.26 7.71
N VAL A 264 6.68 -15.83 6.69
CA VAL A 264 6.37 -14.61 5.95
C VAL A 264 5.24 -14.91 4.97
N PHE A 265 4.17 -14.13 5.06
CA PHE A 265 3.03 -14.22 4.16
C PHE A 265 3.30 -13.39 2.91
N ILE A 266 3.15 -13.99 1.73
CA ILE A 266 3.19 -13.24 0.48
C ILE A 266 1.78 -12.75 0.15
N ASP A 267 1.48 -11.47 0.40
CA ASP A 267 0.12 -10.92 0.18
C ASP A 267 -0.16 -10.69 -1.31
N TYR A 268 -0.49 -11.79 -1.99
CA TYR A 268 -0.90 -11.79 -3.39
C TYR A 268 -2.14 -10.91 -3.67
N ASN A 269 -2.94 -10.59 -2.64
CA ASN A 269 -4.13 -9.75 -2.82
C ASN A 269 -3.80 -8.27 -2.97
N GLN A 270 -2.55 -7.83 -2.76
CA GLN A 270 -2.09 -6.47 -3.04
C GLN A 270 -2.18 -6.10 -4.52
N ASN A 271 -2.15 -7.08 -5.43
CA ASN A 271 -2.34 -6.87 -6.87
C ASN A 271 -3.80 -6.68 -7.28
N ALA A 272 -4.75 -6.77 -6.35
CA ALA A 272 -6.13 -6.48 -6.65
C ALA A 272 -6.45 -4.98 -6.57
N ARG A 273 -7.62 -4.58 -7.07
CA ARG A 273 -8.12 -3.20 -6.96
C ARG A 273 -8.28 -2.76 -5.51
N ASP A 274 -8.06 -1.46 -5.28
CA ASP A 274 -8.37 -0.74 -4.03
C ASP A 274 -7.70 -1.34 -2.79
N ARG A 275 -6.37 -1.55 -2.88
CA ARG A 275 -5.54 -2.02 -1.78
C ARG A 275 -4.64 -0.92 -1.25
N THR A 276 -4.49 -0.92 0.07
CA THR A 276 -3.58 -0.02 0.79
C THR A 276 -2.15 -0.47 0.53
N PHE A 277 -1.39 0.34 -0.19
CA PHE A 277 0.02 0.09 -0.47
C PHE A 277 0.79 1.40 -0.40
N ALA A 278 1.73 1.55 0.54
CA ALA A 278 2.46 2.80 0.69
C ALA A 278 3.36 3.05 -0.54
N SER A 279 3.36 4.27 -1.07
CA SER A 279 4.26 4.65 -2.16
C SER A 279 5.72 4.51 -1.75
N ALA A 280 6.62 4.37 -2.71
CA ALA A 280 8.02 4.69 -2.46
C ALA A 280 8.13 6.13 -1.94
N TYR A 281 9.03 6.36 -1.00
CA TYR A 281 9.28 7.62 -0.30
C TYR A 281 8.10 8.17 0.53
N SER A 282 7.00 7.42 0.70
CA SER A 282 5.95 7.79 1.66
C SER A 282 6.42 7.59 3.10
N VAL A 283 6.11 8.55 3.94
CA VAL A 283 6.20 8.45 5.40
C VAL A 283 5.14 7.48 5.91
N ARG A 284 5.44 6.78 7.00
CA ARG A 284 4.52 5.88 7.70
C ARG A 284 4.11 6.50 9.04
N ALA A 285 2.90 6.17 9.49
CA ALA A 285 2.40 6.54 10.81
C ALA A 285 3.04 5.69 11.93
N THR A 286 4.37 5.73 12.01
CA THR A 286 5.18 5.11 13.08
C THR A 286 5.69 6.19 14.03
N PRO A 287 6.03 5.87 15.28
CA PRO A 287 6.50 6.85 16.25
C PRO A 287 7.72 7.68 15.80
N ILE A 288 8.61 7.09 15.00
CA ILE A 288 9.83 7.74 14.48
C ILE A 288 9.71 8.25 13.02
N ALA A 289 8.49 8.29 12.47
CA ALA A 289 8.23 8.73 11.10
C ALA A 289 9.11 8.00 10.04
N THR A 290 9.12 6.67 10.07
CA THR A 290 9.83 5.86 9.08
C THR A 290 9.30 6.11 7.66
N VAL A 291 10.11 5.78 6.66
CA VAL A 291 9.82 5.99 5.24
C VAL A 291 9.90 4.67 4.50
N SER A 292 8.93 4.41 3.62
CA SER A 292 9.01 3.29 2.67
C SER A 292 10.09 3.57 1.62
N THR A 293 11.31 3.11 1.87
CA THR A 293 12.51 3.60 1.18
C THR A 293 13.01 2.60 0.16
N PRO A 294 13.11 2.99 -1.14
CA PRO A 294 13.75 2.18 -2.15
C PRO A 294 15.22 1.91 -1.88
N LEU A 295 15.65 0.70 -2.21
CA LEU A 295 17.01 0.22 -2.00
C LEU A 295 17.48 -0.52 -3.24
N THR A 296 18.78 -0.54 -3.47
CA THR A 296 19.38 -1.56 -4.33
C THR A 296 19.31 -2.92 -3.64
N TRP A 297 19.45 -4.00 -4.40
CA TRP A 297 19.54 -5.34 -3.81
C TRP A 297 20.74 -5.49 -2.88
N GLN A 298 21.84 -4.78 -3.15
CA GLN A 298 23.03 -4.76 -2.29
C GLN A 298 22.77 -4.06 -0.96
N GLU A 299 22.16 -2.87 -0.98
CA GLU A 299 21.85 -2.15 0.27
C GLU A 299 20.77 -2.86 1.09
N LEU A 300 19.86 -3.57 0.44
CA LEU A 300 18.85 -4.36 1.13
C LEU A 300 19.48 -5.38 2.07
N ALA A 301 20.66 -5.94 1.76
CA ALA A 301 21.32 -6.99 2.55
C ALA A 301 21.63 -6.57 3.99
N ASP A 302 21.95 -5.29 4.20
CA ASP A 302 22.33 -4.73 5.51
C ASP A 302 21.31 -3.70 6.03
N ALA A 303 20.19 -3.53 5.34
CA ALA A 303 19.20 -2.51 5.69
C ALA A 303 18.44 -2.86 6.97
N GLU A 304 18.18 -1.85 7.80
CA GLU A 304 17.17 -1.89 8.85
C GLU A 304 16.11 -0.81 8.58
N PRO A 305 14.78 -1.13 8.65
CA PRO A 305 13.74 -0.16 8.29
C PRO A 305 13.77 1.14 9.09
N ASP A 306 14.21 1.07 10.34
CA ASP A 306 14.25 2.19 11.28
C ASP A 306 15.36 3.21 10.94
N ASP A 307 16.34 2.83 10.11
CA ASP A 307 17.37 3.75 9.59
C ASP A 307 16.80 4.78 8.62
N PHE A 308 15.63 4.50 8.05
CA PHE A 308 15.01 5.33 7.02
C PHE A 308 13.82 6.10 7.58
N THR A 309 14.05 7.37 7.90
CA THR A 309 13.04 8.30 8.44
C THR A 309 13.02 9.60 7.65
N ILE A 310 12.04 10.47 7.92
CA ILE A 310 11.97 11.81 7.33
C ILE A 310 13.25 12.63 7.55
N ALA A 311 14.03 12.32 8.59
CA ALA A 311 15.27 13.03 8.91
C ALA A 311 16.50 12.49 8.17
N THR A 312 16.51 11.21 7.76
CA THR A 312 17.69 10.54 7.21
C THR A 312 17.63 10.37 5.69
N VAL A 313 16.42 10.13 5.14
CA VAL A 313 16.24 9.81 3.73
C VAL A 313 16.68 10.92 2.76
N PRO A 314 16.44 12.23 3.01
CA PRO A 314 16.89 13.27 2.08
C PRO A 314 18.41 13.28 1.86
N ALA A 315 19.19 13.14 2.93
CA ALA A 315 20.66 13.08 2.84
C ALA A 315 21.13 11.79 2.15
N LEU A 316 20.44 10.67 2.40
CA LEU A 316 20.72 9.40 1.74
C LEU A 316 20.51 9.50 0.22
N ILE A 317 19.39 10.09 -0.23
CA ILE A 317 19.12 10.31 -1.66
C ILE A 317 20.18 11.22 -2.29
N ALA A 318 20.53 12.33 -1.64
CA ALA A 318 21.54 13.26 -2.15
C ALA A 318 22.92 12.58 -2.34
N LYS A 319 23.26 11.61 -1.49
CA LYS A 319 24.52 10.88 -1.56
C LYS A 319 24.59 9.86 -2.73
N ARG A 320 23.49 9.15 -3.02
CA ARG A 320 23.52 7.97 -3.91
C ARG A 320 22.58 8.03 -5.12
N GLY A 321 21.68 9.01 -5.19
CA GLY A 321 20.59 9.04 -6.17
C GLY A 321 19.42 8.13 -5.80
N ASP A 322 18.56 7.86 -6.79
CA ASP A 322 17.37 7.00 -6.65
C ASP A 322 17.65 5.56 -7.14
N PRO A 323 17.57 4.55 -6.27
CA PRO A 323 17.74 3.14 -6.66
C PRO A 323 16.70 2.63 -7.67
N MET A 324 15.60 3.36 -7.88
CA MET A 324 14.57 3.02 -8.85
C MET A 324 14.57 3.91 -10.09
N ALA A 325 15.64 4.65 -10.36
CA ALA A 325 15.72 5.53 -11.54
C ALA A 325 15.42 4.79 -12.86
N ASP A 326 15.82 3.51 -12.95
CA ASP A 326 15.62 2.67 -14.13
C ASP A 326 14.30 1.87 -14.11
N LEU A 327 13.42 2.07 -13.12
CA LEU A 327 12.16 1.31 -12.99
C LEU A 327 11.29 1.38 -14.26
N ASP A 328 11.28 2.52 -14.94
CA ASP A 328 10.50 2.74 -16.14
C ASP A 328 11.27 2.48 -17.45
N SER A 329 12.55 2.07 -17.37
CA SER A 329 13.39 1.82 -18.55
C SER A 329 12.92 0.62 -19.38
N VAL A 330 12.37 -0.40 -18.72
CA VAL A 330 11.87 -1.64 -19.35
C VAL A 330 10.54 -2.03 -18.75
N ALA A 331 9.55 -2.26 -19.61
CA ALA A 331 8.26 -2.82 -19.24
C ALA A 331 8.16 -4.29 -19.67
N TYR A 332 8.14 -5.18 -18.68
CA TYR A 332 8.22 -6.63 -18.91
C TYR A 332 6.86 -7.25 -19.29
N SER A 333 6.92 -8.40 -19.97
CA SER A 333 5.75 -9.27 -20.12
C SER A 333 5.54 -10.10 -18.86
N ILE A 334 4.29 -10.30 -18.43
CA ILE A 334 3.96 -11.28 -17.38
C ILE A 334 3.57 -12.65 -17.93
N ASP A 335 3.68 -12.88 -19.24
CA ASP A 335 3.37 -14.18 -19.85
C ASP A 335 4.10 -15.37 -19.19
N PRO A 336 5.40 -15.27 -18.79
CA PRO A 336 6.07 -16.35 -18.06
C PRO A 336 5.35 -16.71 -16.75
N LEU A 337 4.90 -15.70 -15.99
CA LEU A 337 4.14 -15.91 -14.76
C LEU A 337 2.74 -16.46 -15.03
N LEU A 338 2.09 -16.05 -16.13
CA LEU A 338 0.80 -16.61 -16.54
C LEU A 338 0.92 -18.06 -17.01
N ALA A 339 2.03 -18.45 -17.61
CA ALA A 339 2.34 -19.84 -17.94
C ALA A 339 2.54 -20.67 -16.66
N MET A 340 3.22 -20.12 -15.64
CA MET A 340 3.30 -20.75 -14.32
C MET A 340 1.90 -20.91 -13.68
N ALA A 341 1.04 -19.90 -13.79
CA ALA A 341 -0.34 -19.98 -13.31
C ALA A 341 -1.15 -21.05 -14.03
N ALA A 342 -0.94 -21.25 -15.34
CA ALA A 342 -1.56 -22.34 -16.10
C ALA A 342 -1.06 -23.71 -15.65
N ALA A 343 0.25 -23.86 -15.40
CA ALA A 343 0.82 -25.09 -14.85
C ALA A 343 0.30 -25.39 -13.43
N ASP A 344 0.05 -24.37 -12.61
CA ASP A 344 -0.61 -24.53 -11.31
C ASP A 344 -2.07 -25.00 -11.46
N GLU A 345 -2.81 -24.50 -12.44
CA GLU A 345 -4.16 -24.99 -12.74
C GLU A 345 -4.18 -26.47 -13.15
N GLU A 346 -3.18 -26.91 -13.93
CA GLU A 346 -3.00 -28.32 -14.27
C GLU A 346 -2.73 -29.20 -13.04
N ARG A 347 -2.10 -28.63 -12.00
CA ARG A 347 -1.90 -29.27 -10.68
C ARG A 347 -3.14 -29.20 -9.78
N GLY A 348 -4.25 -28.63 -10.26
CA GLY A 348 -5.47 -28.43 -9.49
C GLY A 348 -5.44 -27.22 -8.55
N LEU A 349 -4.43 -26.36 -8.66
CA LEU A 349 -4.25 -25.16 -7.84
C LEU A 349 -4.84 -23.94 -8.58
N GLY A 350 -6.15 -23.73 -8.43
CA GLY A 350 -6.87 -22.61 -9.04
C GLY A 350 -6.63 -21.25 -8.36
N ASP A 351 -7.60 -20.34 -8.48
CA ASP A 351 -7.54 -19.03 -7.84
C ASP A 351 -7.55 -19.12 -6.30
N LEU A 352 -6.93 -18.14 -5.63
CA LEU A 352 -6.92 -18.02 -4.18
C LEU A 352 -7.99 -17.04 -3.68
N PRO A 353 -8.42 -17.13 -2.40
CA PRO A 353 -9.46 -16.25 -1.86
C PRO A 353 -9.09 -14.76 -1.94
N TYR A 354 -10.12 -13.94 -2.18
CA TYR A 354 -10.07 -12.50 -1.99
C TYR A 354 -10.39 -12.16 -0.51
N PRO A 355 -9.97 -10.98 0.00
CA PRO A 355 -10.35 -10.49 1.32
C PRO A 355 -11.88 -10.41 1.52
N GLU A 356 -12.36 -10.73 2.72
CA GLU A 356 -13.78 -10.95 3.06
C GLU A 356 -14.72 -9.77 2.73
N ASN A 357 -14.26 -8.53 2.83
CA ASN A 357 -15.07 -7.34 2.61
C ASN A 357 -15.21 -6.93 1.12
N ARG A 358 -15.31 -7.90 0.20
CA ARG A 358 -15.41 -7.62 -1.25
C ARG A 358 -16.73 -8.06 -1.87
N ALA A 359 -17.37 -7.09 -2.53
CA ALA A 359 -18.35 -7.38 -3.56
C ALA A 359 -17.62 -7.92 -4.81
N ILE A 360 -17.77 -9.22 -5.10
CA ILE A 360 -17.30 -9.79 -6.37
C ILE A 360 -18.24 -9.31 -7.48
N PRO A 361 -17.74 -8.71 -8.58
CA PRO A 361 -18.60 -8.38 -9.72
C PRO A 361 -19.31 -9.64 -10.23
N ARG A 362 -20.64 -9.59 -10.32
CA ARG A 362 -21.52 -10.72 -10.71
C ARG A 362 -21.13 -11.42 -12.02
N CYS A 363 -20.35 -10.77 -12.87
CA CYS A 363 -19.94 -11.29 -14.18
C CYS A 363 -18.63 -12.10 -14.18
N LEU A 364 -17.80 -12.03 -13.12
CA LEU A 364 -16.51 -12.73 -13.08
C LEU A 364 -16.59 -14.15 -12.51
N ALA A 365 -17.71 -14.51 -11.89
CA ALA A 365 -17.84 -15.79 -11.18
C ALA A 365 -17.98 -17.03 -12.08
N SER A 366 -18.19 -16.91 -13.40
CA SER A 366 -18.21 -18.08 -14.32
C SER A 366 -18.52 -17.71 -15.78
N ARG A 367 -17.63 -18.05 -16.72
CA ARG A 367 -17.91 -18.04 -18.18
C ARG A 367 -19.08 -18.96 -18.57
N ARG A 368 -19.47 -19.94 -17.74
CA ARG A 368 -20.63 -20.83 -17.97
C ARG A 368 -21.99 -20.18 -17.66
N ALA A 369 -22.02 -19.14 -16.80
CA ALA A 369 -23.28 -18.46 -16.47
C ALA A 369 -23.75 -17.55 -17.63
N CYS A 370 -22.81 -16.98 -18.40
CA CYS A 370 -23.11 -16.03 -19.48
C CYS A 370 -23.83 -16.69 -20.68
N SER A 371 -23.56 -17.97 -20.96
CA SER A 371 -24.21 -18.71 -22.06
C SER A 371 -25.65 -19.10 -21.73
N ARG A 372 -25.99 -19.33 -20.45
CA ARG A 372 -27.36 -19.62 -20.01
C ARG A 372 -28.27 -18.40 -20.03
N ALA A 373 -27.76 -17.23 -19.65
CA ALA A 373 -28.52 -15.98 -19.64
C ALA A 373 -28.88 -15.45 -21.04
N ARG A 374 -28.07 -15.78 -22.07
CA ARG A 374 -28.39 -15.42 -23.47
C ARG A 374 -29.46 -16.31 -24.10
N ARG A 375 -29.69 -17.52 -23.58
CA ARG A 375 -30.69 -18.46 -24.10
C ARG A 375 -32.09 -18.24 -23.55
N SER A 376 -32.24 -17.64 -22.37
CA SER A 376 -33.55 -17.40 -21.74
C SER A 376 -34.25 -16.11 -22.18
N ARG A 377 -33.59 -15.22 -22.94
CA ARG A 377 -34.17 -13.96 -23.44
C ARG A 377 -34.81 -14.03 -24.83
N ARG A 378 -35.01 -15.22 -25.41
CA ARG A 378 -35.53 -15.37 -26.79
C ARG A 378 -36.88 -16.07 -26.93
N ILE A 379 -37.64 -16.21 -25.86
CA ILE A 379 -39.02 -16.74 -25.95
C ILE A 379 -39.95 -15.85 -25.12
N GLY A 380 -40.90 -15.20 -25.80
CA GLY A 380 -42.06 -14.57 -25.16
C GLY A 380 -42.23 -13.07 -25.41
N MET A 381 -42.48 -12.66 -26.65
CA MET A 381 -43.17 -11.38 -26.92
C MET A 381 -44.19 -11.58 -28.05
N LYS A 382 -45.47 -11.52 -27.71
CA LYS A 382 -46.59 -11.04 -28.55
C LYS A 382 -47.68 -10.42 -27.66
N PRO A 383 -48.46 -9.46 -28.17
CA PRO A 383 -48.81 -8.23 -27.44
C PRO A 383 -50.33 -8.06 -27.18
N VAL A 384 -50.76 -6.80 -27.04
CA VAL A 384 -52.14 -6.22 -27.08
C VAL A 384 -52.89 -6.19 -25.71
N ILE A 385 -53.66 -5.18 -25.23
CA ILE A 385 -54.38 -3.99 -25.74
C ILE A 385 -54.41 -2.87 -24.66
N ARG A 386 -54.49 -1.62 -25.12
CA ARG A 386 -54.72 -0.35 -24.41
C ARG A 386 -56.20 -0.15 -24.03
N LEU A 387 -56.53 0.26 -22.80
CA LEU A 387 -57.78 0.95 -22.47
C LEU A 387 -57.57 1.99 -21.36
N SER A 388 -58.44 2.98 -21.36
CA SER A 388 -58.23 4.39 -21.03
C SER A 388 -58.99 4.86 -19.79
N GLU A 389 -58.49 5.99 -19.25
CA GLU A 389 -59.23 7.12 -18.64
C GLU A 389 -59.87 7.07 -17.22
N ARG A 390 -59.47 8.12 -16.46
CA ARG A 390 -60.23 9.05 -15.58
C ARG A 390 -60.74 8.62 -14.18
N ALA A 391 -60.27 9.36 -13.16
CA ALA A 391 -61.02 10.34 -12.32
C ALA A 391 -60.18 10.69 -11.06
N ARG A 392 -59.60 11.90 -10.94
CA ARG A 392 -60.08 13.11 -10.22
C ARG A 392 -60.52 12.93 -8.75
N SER A 393 -59.68 13.49 -7.87
CA SER A 393 -59.95 14.43 -6.75
C SER A 393 -60.93 14.09 -5.62
N ILE A 394 -60.47 14.31 -4.38
CA ILE A 394 -61.10 14.85 -3.14
C ILE A 394 -60.14 14.40 -2.01
N GLY A 395 -59.73 15.14 -0.98
CA GLY A 395 -60.06 16.43 -0.39
C GLY A 395 -59.44 16.39 1.02
N ALA A 396 -58.81 17.49 1.45
CA ALA A 396 -58.23 17.64 2.78
C ALA A 396 -59.30 17.63 3.88
N LEU A 397 -58.93 17.28 5.12
CA LEU A 397 -59.40 17.88 6.39
C LEU A 397 -58.65 17.29 7.61
N ASN A 398 -58.04 18.19 8.40
CA ASN A 398 -57.92 18.28 9.88
C ASN A 398 -57.86 16.99 10.73
N GLY A 399 -57.04 16.84 11.79
CA GLY A 399 -56.24 17.75 12.60
C GLY A 399 -56.35 17.34 14.10
N ARG A 400 -55.19 17.29 14.81
CA ARG A 400 -55.00 17.24 16.30
C ARG A 400 -55.51 15.97 17.01
N ALA A 401 -54.92 15.42 18.08
CA ALA A 401 -53.79 15.68 18.98
C ALA A 401 -53.29 14.27 19.44
N VAL A 402 -52.09 14.05 19.97
CA VAL A 402 -51.71 14.24 21.39
C VAL A 402 -50.18 14.13 21.48
N ARG A 403 -49.57 15.05 22.23
CA ARG A 403 -48.19 14.95 22.71
C ARG A 403 -48.18 14.12 24.00
N CYS A 404 -47.21 13.23 24.15
CA CYS A 404 -46.55 13.00 25.43
C CYS A 404 -45.03 13.12 25.20
N LEU A 405 -44.44 14.10 25.87
CA LEU A 405 -43.02 14.13 26.20
C LEU A 405 -42.78 13.11 27.30
N ASP A 406 -41.67 12.37 27.27
CA ASP A 406 -40.66 12.56 28.30
C ASP A 406 -39.31 11.98 27.96
N ARG A 407 -38.33 12.63 28.57
CA ARG A 407 -36.87 12.57 28.40
C ARG A 407 -36.30 11.84 29.61
N VAL A 408 -35.41 10.86 29.42
CA VAL A 408 -34.47 10.45 30.47
C VAL A 408 -33.09 10.20 29.87
N GLU A 409 -32.09 10.74 30.57
CA GLU A 409 -30.69 10.89 30.22
C GLU A 409 -29.83 9.64 30.50
N HIS A 410 -28.63 9.66 29.92
CA HIS A 410 -27.34 9.13 30.38
C HIS A 410 -27.22 7.72 30.98
N HIS A 411 -26.40 6.88 30.31
CA HIS A 411 -25.33 6.15 31.00
C HIS A 411 -24.10 5.95 30.08
N GLN A 412 -22.95 6.44 30.55
CA GLN A 412 -21.63 5.95 30.19
C GLN A 412 -21.46 4.52 30.74
N CYS A 413 -20.76 3.65 30.01
CA CYS A 413 -20.13 2.48 30.61
C CYS A 413 -18.82 2.15 29.88
N ALA A 414 -17.72 2.37 30.60
CA ALA A 414 -16.42 1.77 30.34
C ALA A 414 -16.53 0.24 30.40
N ARG A 415 -15.69 -0.48 29.64
CA ARG A 415 -15.45 -1.90 29.87
C ARG A 415 -13.95 -2.12 30.06
N THR A 416 -13.61 -2.51 31.27
CA THR A 416 -12.36 -3.15 31.67
C THR A 416 -12.38 -4.63 31.27
N ASP A 417 -11.19 -5.17 31.04
CA ASP A 417 -10.91 -6.60 30.88
C ASP A 417 -11.31 -7.38 32.14
N GLU A 418 -12.21 -8.35 31.98
CA GLU A 418 -12.40 -9.59 32.75
C GLU A 418 -13.80 -10.14 32.39
N ASP A 419 -13.87 -11.16 31.52
CA ASP A 419 -14.94 -12.18 31.41
C ASP A 419 -14.88 -12.94 30.06
N VAL A 420 -13.75 -13.57 29.75
CA VAL A 420 -13.57 -14.41 28.54
C VAL A 420 -13.88 -15.90 28.77
N GLU A 421 -14.16 -16.36 30.00
CA GLU A 421 -14.35 -17.80 30.27
C GLU A 421 -15.79 -18.32 30.38
N SER A 422 -16.82 -17.49 30.19
CA SER A 422 -18.23 -17.93 30.35
C SER A 422 -18.97 -18.21 29.03
N VAL A 423 -18.39 -17.84 27.87
CA VAL A 423 -19.05 -18.02 26.55
C VAL A 423 -18.62 -19.32 25.85
N GLU A 424 -17.46 -19.89 26.19
CA GLU A 424 -16.92 -21.09 25.53
C GLU A 424 -17.57 -22.42 25.99
N ALA A 425 -18.29 -22.44 27.12
CA ALA A 425 -18.95 -23.63 27.63
C ALA A 425 -20.30 -23.94 26.93
N ARG A 426 -20.95 -22.95 26.30
CA ARG A 426 -22.26 -23.13 25.62
C ARG A 426 -22.16 -23.57 24.15
N ALA A 427 -21.00 -23.44 23.52
CA ALA A 427 -20.80 -23.86 22.14
C ALA A 427 -20.50 -25.37 21.98
N ARG A 428 -20.02 -26.04 23.04
CA ARG A 428 -19.61 -27.46 23.01
C ARG A 428 -20.78 -28.46 23.10
N LEU A 429 -21.96 -28.05 23.58
CA LEU A 429 -23.12 -28.94 23.70
C LEU A 429 -24.01 -29.01 22.43
N SER A 430 -23.70 -28.26 21.37
CA SER A 430 -24.51 -28.24 20.13
C SER A 430 -23.90 -28.98 18.93
N ARG A 431 -22.69 -29.55 19.07
CA ARG A 431 -21.98 -30.25 17.98
C ARG A 431 -22.06 -31.79 18.06
N ASP A 432 -22.36 -32.38 19.21
CA ASP A 432 -22.47 -33.85 19.34
C ASP A 432 -23.78 -34.45 18.82
N ALA A 433 -24.77 -33.63 18.43
CA ALA A 433 -26.06 -34.12 17.93
C ALA A 433 -26.16 -34.26 16.39
N ARG A 434 -25.12 -33.91 15.62
CA ARG A 434 -25.16 -33.92 14.14
C ARG A 434 -24.27 -34.95 13.43
N SER A 435 -23.44 -35.70 14.16
CA SER A 435 -22.57 -36.74 13.57
C SER A 435 -23.12 -38.18 13.70
N ALA A 436 -24.35 -38.38 14.16
CA ALA A 436 -24.92 -39.71 14.43
C ALA A 436 -26.08 -40.14 13.50
N ARG A 437 -26.14 -39.65 12.25
CA ARG A 437 -27.07 -40.16 11.23
C ARG A 437 -26.45 -40.19 9.83
N HIS A 438 -25.62 -41.20 9.57
CA HIS A 438 -25.64 -42.01 8.34
C HIS A 438 -24.44 -42.98 8.33
N VAL A 439 -24.57 -44.07 9.07
CA VAL A 439 -23.83 -45.32 8.82
C VAL A 439 -24.83 -46.47 9.03
N LEU A 440 -24.74 -47.47 8.16
CA LEU A 440 -25.52 -48.72 8.07
C LEU A 440 -26.73 -48.66 7.11
N ASP A 441 -26.51 -49.02 5.85
CA ASP A 441 -26.82 -50.39 5.44
C ASP A 441 -25.89 -50.84 4.28
N ARG A 442 -25.42 -52.09 4.35
CA ARG A 442 -24.57 -52.77 3.37
C ARG A 442 -25.29 -54.07 2.97
N ARG A 443 -25.16 -54.39 1.67
CA ARG A 443 -25.18 -55.73 0.98
C ARG A 443 -26.24 -55.70 -0.12
N GLY A 444 -25.97 -56.05 -1.37
CA GLY A 444 -24.79 -56.55 -2.08
C GLY A 444 -25.26 -57.00 -3.47
N ALA A 445 -24.46 -56.82 -4.51
CA ALA A 445 -24.59 -57.60 -5.76
C ALA A 445 -23.35 -57.37 -6.64
N SER A 446 -22.66 -58.47 -6.95
CA SER A 446 -21.56 -58.58 -7.90
C SER A 446 -22.05 -58.52 -9.35
N ALA A 447 -21.34 -57.83 -10.24
CA ALA A 447 -21.29 -58.17 -11.67
C ALA A 447 -20.04 -57.58 -12.35
N ARG A 448 -19.49 -58.37 -13.28
CA ARG A 448 -18.20 -58.28 -13.99
C ARG A 448 -18.07 -57.08 -14.97
N PRO A 449 -16.85 -56.72 -15.40
CA PRO A 449 -16.62 -55.60 -16.31
C PRO A 449 -16.90 -56.00 -17.77
N SER A 450 -17.56 -55.11 -18.51
CA SER A 450 -17.70 -55.23 -19.97
C SER A 450 -16.75 -54.26 -20.68
N ASP A 451 -15.93 -54.88 -21.51
CA ASP A 451 -15.01 -54.31 -22.49
C ASP A 451 -15.74 -53.33 -23.43
N ARG A 452 -15.26 -52.08 -23.49
CA ARG A 452 -15.55 -51.17 -24.60
C ARG A 452 -14.30 -50.39 -24.97
N ARG A 453 -13.51 -51.02 -25.83
CA ARG A 453 -12.68 -50.37 -26.85
C ARG A 453 -13.41 -49.17 -27.46
N ARG A 454 -12.85 -47.97 -27.31
CA ARG A 454 -13.14 -46.84 -28.21
C ARG A 454 -11.85 -46.28 -28.78
N ARG A 455 -11.85 -46.26 -30.11
CA ARG A 455 -10.76 -45.92 -31.02
C ARG A 455 -10.39 -44.45 -30.92
N ARG A 456 -9.09 -44.16 -30.96
CA ARG A 456 -8.50 -42.85 -31.24
C ARG A 456 -8.82 -42.44 -32.70
N PRO A 457 -9.13 -41.18 -32.99
CA PRO A 457 -8.90 -40.62 -34.31
C PRO A 457 -7.54 -39.92 -34.37
N HIS A 458 -6.74 -40.30 -35.36
CA HIS A 458 -5.56 -39.58 -35.82
C HIS A 458 -5.97 -38.18 -36.30
N LEU A 459 -5.28 -37.14 -35.82
CA LEU A 459 -5.31 -35.82 -36.45
C LEU A 459 -4.05 -35.66 -37.30
N ALA A 460 -4.26 -35.59 -38.61
CA ALA A 460 -3.23 -35.39 -39.61
C ALA A 460 -2.67 -33.95 -39.53
N ILE A 461 -1.35 -33.88 -39.52
CA ILE A 461 -0.53 -32.68 -39.66
C ILE A 461 -0.76 -32.11 -41.07
N ARG A 462 -1.07 -30.81 -41.17
CA ARG A 462 -1.05 -30.06 -42.44
C ARG A 462 0.23 -29.23 -42.51
N PRO A 463 0.92 -29.19 -43.66
CA PRO A 463 2.18 -28.48 -43.82
C PRO A 463 1.99 -26.96 -43.97
N VAL A 464 2.98 -26.23 -43.45
CA VAL A 464 3.18 -24.78 -43.56
C VAL A 464 3.77 -24.45 -44.95
N PRO A 465 3.29 -23.42 -45.67
CA PRO A 465 4.06 -22.85 -46.77
C PRO A 465 5.01 -21.76 -46.27
N GLN A 466 6.29 -21.90 -46.64
CA GLN A 466 7.33 -20.87 -46.54
C GLN A 466 7.27 -19.89 -47.73
N SER A 467 7.88 -18.73 -47.49
CA SER A 467 8.42 -17.72 -48.43
C SER A 467 7.51 -16.57 -48.88
N ALA A 468 7.88 -15.37 -48.42
CA ALA A 468 8.21 -14.25 -49.30
C ALA A 468 9.15 -13.29 -48.55
N VAL A 469 10.40 -13.26 -49.00
CA VAL A 469 11.42 -12.26 -48.70
C VAL A 469 11.06 -11.00 -49.49
N VAL A 470 11.10 -9.83 -48.86
CA VAL A 470 11.12 -8.55 -49.57
C VAL A 470 12.31 -7.76 -49.03
N ASP A 471 13.36 -7.73 -49.85
CA ASP A 471 14.47 -6.79 -49.77
C ASP A 471 13.98 -5.42 -50.22
N VAL A 472 14.30 -4.36 -49.46
CA VAL A 472 14.32 -2.99 -49.97
C VAL A 472 15.59 -2.32 -49.46
N GLU A 473 16.49 -2.03 -50.40
CA GLU A 473 17.73 -1.26 -50.19
C GLU A 473 17.46 0.20 -49.79
N PRO A 474 18.42 0.86 -49.11
CA PRO A 474 18.34 2.28 -48.78
C PRO A 474 18.84 3.16 -49.93
N LEU A 475 18.12 4.24 -50.22
CA LEU A 475 18.57 5.32 -51.12
C LEU A 475 19.49 6.28 -50.38
N ASP A 476 20.66 6.49 -50.99
CA ASP A 476 21.67 7.50 -50.66
C ASP A 476 21.42 8.81 -51.44
N GLN A 477 22.07 9.88 -50.97
CA GLN A 477 22.41 11.16 -51.60
C GLN A 477 21.41 12.33 -51.53
N SER A 478 21.74 13.37 -50.77
CA SER A 478 22.60 14.47 -51.27
C SER A 478 22.71 15.65 -50.28
N VAL A 479 23.85 16.34 -50.40
CA VAL A 479 24.41 17.41 -49.57
C VAL A 479 24.08 18.79 -50.16
N SER A 480 23.91 19.82 -49.32
CA SER A 480 24.39 21.22 -49.51
C SER A 480 24.16 21.99 -48.19
N ASP A 481 25.24 22.42 -47.52
CA ASP A 481 25.79 23.80 -47.46
C ASP A 481 25.01 24.68 -46.44
N THR A 482 25.55 25.52 -45.54
CA THR A 482 26.89 25.99 -45.13
C THR A 482 26.69 26.87 -43.87
N GLU A 483 27.79 27.29 -43.22
CA GLU A 483 27.96 28.34 -42.17
C GLU A 483 27.94 27.82 -40.71
N ASP A 484 29.08 27.55 -40.04
CA ASP A 484 30.25 28.39 -39.64
C ASP A 484 29.98 29.20 -38.36
N ILE A 485 30.25 28.63 -37.17
CA ILE A 485 30.79 29.36 -36.02
C ILE A 485 31.81 28.48 -35.28
N ARG A 486 32.98 29.09 -35.09
CA ARG A 486 34.22 28.57 -34.51
C ARG A 486 34.14 28.43 -32.98
N GLY A 487 34.87 27.45 -32.45
CA GLY A 487 35.79 27.70 -31.34
C GLY A 487 35.83 26.68 -30.20
N VAL A 488 36.94 25.94 -30.13
CA VAL A 488 37.70 25.55 -28.90
C VAL A 488 37.06 24.39 -28.10
N ASP A 489 37.65 23.22 -27.81
CA ASP A 489 39.04 22.82 -27.48
C ASP A 489 39.36 21.36 -27.91
N VAL A 490 40.65 21.11 -28.17
CA VAL A 490 41.33 19.82 -28.44
C VAL A 490 41.80 19.25 -27.08
N VAL A 491 41.76 17.95 -26.74
CA VAL A 491 42.78 16.87 -26.95
C VAL A 491 42.20 15.49 -26.46
N PRO A 492 42.83 14.31 -26.67
CA PRO A 492 42.65 13.43 -27.83
C PRO A 492 42.01 12.04 -27.51
N ARG A 493 41.48 11.40 -28.55
CA ARG A 493 41.16 9.95 -28.59
C ARG A 493 42.44 9.13 -28.80
N PHE A 494 42.59 8.06 -28.02
CA PHE A 494 43.38 6.89 -28.41
C PHE A 494 42.49 5.91 -29.20
N ALA A 495 43.02 5.43 -30.32
CA ALA A 495 42.47 4.34 -31.11
C ALA A 495 43.53 3.24 -31.23
N GLU A 496 43.12 1.98 -31.09
CA GLU A 496 43.57 0.75 -31.79
C GLU A 496 43.07 -0.46 -30.97
N ARG A 497 42.15 -1.30 -31.44
CA ARG A 497 42.16 -2.29 -32.55
C ARG A 497 42.90 -3.59 -32.19
N ALA A 498 42.13 -4.60 -31.77
CA ALA A 498 42.32 -6.05 -31.99
C ALA A 498 41.14 -6.75 -31.30
N GLY A 499 40.29 -7.58 -31.93
CA GLY A 499 40.62 -8.85 -32.56
C GLY A 499 39.91 -9.95 -31.74
N ARG A 500 38.72 -10.38 -32.18
CA ARG A 500 38.01 -11.53 -31.60
C ARG A 500 38.76 -12.83 -31.97
N PRO A 501 39.03 -13.76 -31.04
CA PRO A 501 39.33 -15.13 -31.41
C PRO A 501 38.08 -16.01 -31.38
N ASP A 502 38.07 -16.91 -32.36
CA ASP A 502 37.13 -17.98 -32.61
C ASP A 502 37.32 -19.13 -31.60
N LEU A 503 36.23 -19.85 -31.32
CA LEU A 503 36.16 -20.97 -30.39
C LEU A 503 36.38 -22.28 -31.14
N GLN A 504 37.46 -23.00 -30.83
CA GLN A 504 37.55 -24.45 -31.00
C GLN A 504 38.76 -25.04 -30.24
N ASP A 505 38.49 -26.19 -29.61
CA ASP A 505 39.40 -27.21 -29.08
C ASP A 505 40.46 -26.83 -28.05
N LEU A 506 40.13 -27.01 -26.78
CA LEU A 506 41.00 -27.73 -25.83
C LEU A 506 40.13 -28.51 -24.83
N GLY A 507 40.06 -29.83 -25.00
CA GLY A 507 39.58 -30.73 -23.97
C GLY A 507 40.65 -30.93 -22.90
N VAL A 508 40.32 -30.70 -21.64
CA VAL A 508 40.98 -31.34 -20.50
C VAL A 508 39.94 -31.65 -19.42
N THR A 509 40.07 -32.85 -18.90
CA THR A 509 39.23 -33.63 -17.98
C THR A 509 39.05 -33.06 -16.58
N VAL A 510 37.88 -33.41 -16.03
CA VAL A 510 37.38 -33.24 -14.67
C VAL A 510 38.31 -33.90 -13.63
N SER A 511 38.51 -33.26 -12.48
CA SER A 511 38.93 -33.92 -11.24
C SER A 511 38.29 -33.20 -10.05
N GLU A 512 37.39 -33.91 -9.37
CA GLU A 512 36.80 -33.52 -8.08
C GLU A 512 37.82 -33.72 -6.94
N PRO A 513 37.77 -32.92 -5.87
CA PRO A 513 38.33 -33.32 -4.59
C PRO A 513 37.21 -33.72 -3.61
N SER A 514 37.23 -34.99 -3.25
CA SER A 514 36.62 -35.58 -2.07
C SER A 514 37.23 -34.99 -0.79
N LEU A 515 36.40 -34.47 0.12
CA LEU A 515 36.80 -34.13 1.49
C LEU A 515 36.34 -35.24 2.44
N ASP A 516 37.33 -35.87 3.05
CA ASP A 516 37.22 -36.92 4.06
C ASP A 516 37.03 -36.27 5.44
N LEU A 517 36.05 -36.77 6.20
CA LEU A 517 35.82 -36.41 7.60
C LEU A 517 36.74 -37.27 8.48
N GLY A 518 37.59 -36.62 9.27
CA GLY A 518 38.39 -37.27 10.30
C GLY A 518 38.42 -36.44 11.59
N ASP A 519 37.81 -37.00 12.63
CA ASP A 519 37.81 -36.55 14.02
C ASP A 519 39.19 -36.14 14.55
N ARG A 520 39.21 -35.09 15.41
CA ARG A 520 40.01 -35.06 16.66
C ARG A 520 39.62 -33.88 17.56
N LEU A 521 39.03 -34.23 18.71
CA LEU A 521 38.90 -33.41 19.92
C LEU A 521 40.04 -33.74 20.91
N ALA A 522 40.21 -32.82 21.88
CA ALA A 522 41.16 -32.76 23.02
C ALA A 522 42.51 -32.10 22.69
N GLY A 523 43.01 -31.08 23.42
CA GLY A 523 42.76 -30.58 24.78
C GLY A 523 44.10 -30.44 25.52
N GLU A 524 44.31 -29.33 26.25
CA GLU A 524 45.48 -28.99 27.12
C GLU A 524 46.76 -28.49 26.39
N ASN A 525 47.54 -27.48 26.82
CA ASN A 525 47.68 -26.76 28.09
C ASN A 525 48.38 -25.38 27.94
N ASP A 526 48.08 -24.47 28.89
CA ASP A 526 48.89 -23.43 29.57
C ASP A 526 49.79 -22.40 28.86
N GLY A 527 49.63 -21.12 29.28
CA GLY A 527 50.60 -20.03 29.11
C GLY A 527 50.12 -18.69 29.66
N LEU A 528 50.42 -18.43 30.95
CA LEU A 528 50.30 -17.16 31.68
C LEU A 528 51.06 -15.98 31.03
N ILE A 529 50.61 -14.73 31.24
CA ILE A 529 51.35 -13.65 31.95
C ILE A 529 50.52 -12.33 32.04
N GLU A 530 50.40 -11.93 33.31
CA GLU A 530 50.15 -10.67 34.03
C GLU A 530 49.83 -9.30 33.39
N VAL A 531 48.96 -8.62 34.16
CA VAL A 531 48.59 -7.19 34.19
C VAL A 531 49.54 -6.41 35.12
N PRO A 532 49.67 -5.08 34.98
CA PRO A 532 49.58 -4.26 36.20
C PRO A 532 48.62 -3.07 36.09
N GLN A 533 47.81 -2.92 37.14
CA GLN A 533 47.13 -1.67 37.51
C GLN A 533 48.14 -0.72 38.18
N ARG A 534 47.92 0.62 38.12
CA ARG A 534 47.34 1.41 39.24
C ARG A 534 47.48 2.95 39.11
N VAL A 535 46.38 3.60 39.52
CA VAL A 535 46.19 4.90 40.24
C VAL A 535 46.56 6.24 39.58
N GLY A 536 45.58 7.15 39.60
CA GLY A 536 45.78 8.60 39.54
C GLY A 536 44.47 9.39 39.64
N SER A 537 44.06 9.74 40.86
CA SER A 537 42.95 10.63 41.22
C SER A 537 43.22 12.10 40.88
N GLY A 538 42.17 12.88 40.56
CA GLY A 538 42.24 14.35 40.53
C GLY A 538 40.90 15.01 40.20
N GLU A 539 40.21 15.52 41.22
CA GLU A 539 39.12 16.50 41.15
C GLU A 539 39.61 17.84 40.58
N PHE A 540 38.74 18.63 39.93
CA PHE A 540 38.60 20.09 40.14
C PHE A 540 37.28 20.62 39.55
N ALA A 541 36.81 21.71 40.16
CA ALA A 541 35.43 22.16 40.30
C ALA A 541 34.91 23.20 39.27
N CYS A 542 33.61 23.50 39.41
CA CYS A 542 32.80 24.54 38.75
C CYS A 542 33.36 25.98 38.72
N GLY A 543 32.93 26.72 37.70
CA GLY A 543 32.41 28.10 37.84
C GLY A 543 33.01 29.15 36.90
N VAL A 544 32.26 29.59 35.88
CA VAL A 544 31.62 30.93 35.74
C VAL A 544 30.41 30.79 34.82
#